data_AF-A0A536X9Z3-F1
#
_entry.id   AF-A0A536X9Z3-F1
#
_cell.length_a   1.000
_cell.length_b   1.000
_cell.length_c   1.000
_cell.angle_alpha   90.00
_cell.angle_beta   90.00
_cell.angle_gamma   90.00
#
_symmetry.space_group_name_H-M   'P 1'
#
loop_
_entity.id
_entity.type
_entity.pdbx_description
1 polymer ?
#
loop_
_entity_poly.entity_id
_entity_poly.type
_entity_poly.pdbx_seq_one_letter_code
_entity_poly.pdbx_strand_id
1 'polypeptide(L)' 'MEQKPVDAGQFKIGMRTLAGAVNIITSMHSGHRYGMTATAVCSATADPPTVLACINKLASTHNAVAKSKVFCVN' A
#
# COMPACT_ATOMS: atom_id res chain seq x y z
N MET A 1 -20.26 -0.95 27.73
CA MET A 1 -20.65 -1.68 26.50
C MET A 1 -19.44 -2.47 26.04
N GLU A 2 -19.56 -3.79 25.96
CA GLU A 2 -18.48 -4.64 25.47
C GLU A 2 -18.59 -4.72 23.93
N GLN A 3 -17.59 -4.19 23.22
CA GLN A 3 -17.55 -4.24 21.76
C GLN A 3 -16.83 -5.51 21.33
N LYS A 4 -17.53 -6.36 20.56
CA LYS A 4 -16.93 -7.53 19.93
C LYS A 4 -15.93 -7.06 18.85
N PRO A 5 -14.72 -7.63 18.77
CA PRO A 5 -13.76 -7.27 17.72
C PRO A 5 -14.35 -7.54 16.33
N VAL A 6 -14.10 -6.62 15.40
CA VAL A 6 -14.43 -6.81 13.98
C VAL A 6 -13.51 -7.90 13.42
N ASP A 7 -14.06 -8.98 12.88
CA ASP A 7 -13.25 -10.01 12.24
C ASP A 7 -12.76 -9.57 10.84
N ALA A 8 -11.73 -10.24 10.33
CA ALA A 8 -11.11 -9.90 9.06
C ALA A 8 -12.08 -9.99 7.86
N GLY A 9 -13.08 -10.88 7.90
CA GLY A 9 -14.11 -11.01 6.88
C GLY A 9 -15.03 -9.80 6.87
N GLN A 10 -15.55 -9.41 8.03
CA GLN A 10 -16.38 -8.22 8.20
C GLN A 10 -15.63 -6.95 7.76
N PHE A 11 -14.36 -6.81 8.17
CA PHE A 11 -13.53 -5.69 7.74
C PHE A 11 -13.37 -5.61 6.21
N LYS A 12 -13.06 -6.74 5.56
CA LYS A 12 -12.92 -6.80 4.09
C LYS A 12 -14.21 -6.44 3.36
N ILE A 13 -15.37 -6.85 3.88
CA ILE A 13 -16.67 -6.48 3.30
C ILE A 13 -16.86 -4.96 3.39
N GLY A 14 -16.57 -4.35 4.54
CA GLY A 14 -16.62 -2.90 4.69
C GLY A 14 -15.67 -2.18 3.73
N MET A 15 -14.43 -2.64 3.59
CA MET A 15 -13.46 -2.00 2.68
C MET A 15 -13.82 -2.15 1.19
N ARG A 16 -14.64 -3.14 0.80
CA ARG A 16 -15.11 -3.27 -0.59
C ARG A 16 -16.08 -2.17 -1.02
N THR A 17 -16.72 -1.48 -0.08
CA THR A 17 -17.63 -0.37 -0.40
C THR A 17 -16.91 0.98 -0.44
N LEU A 18 -15.67 1.06 0.06
CA LEU A 18 -14.85 2.25 0.03
C LEU A 18 -14.18 2.37 -1.35
N ALA A 19 -14.74 3.23 -2.20
CA ALA A 19 -14.14 3.54 -3.50
C ALA A 19 -12.76 4.20 -3.30
N GLY A 20 -11.79 3.81 -4.12
CA GLY A 20 -10.43 4.33 -4.09
C GLY A 20 -9.75 4.18 -5.44
N ALA A 21 -8.67 4.93 -5.63
CA ALA A 21 -7.85 4.82 -6.84
C ALA A 21 -7.12 3.47 -6.87
N VAL A 22 -6.84 2.99 -8.09
CA VAL A 22 -5.96 1.84 -8.33
C VAL A 22 -4.62 2.39 -8.79
N ASN A 23 -3.56 2.06 -8.06
CA ASN A 23 -2.21 2.48 -8.37
C ASN A 23 -1.32 1.26 -8.61
N ILE A 24 -0.20 1.46 -9.31
CA ILE A 24 0.89 0.49 -9.38
C ILE A 24 2.09 1.03 -8.60
N ILE A 25 2.44 0.34 -7.50
CA ILE A 25 3.68 0.61 -6.77
C ILE A 25 4.80 -0.14 -7.46
N THR A 26 5.83 0.57 -7.89
CA THR A 26 7.01 -0.03 -8.53
C THR A 26 8.30 0.30 -7.79
N SER A 27 9.27 -0.60 -7.87
CA SER A 27 10.64 -0.38 -7.40
C SER A 27 11.62 -1.24 -8.19
N MET A 28 12.90 -0.92 -8.12
CA MET A 28 13.96 -1.70 -8.73
C MET A 28 15.05 -1.98 -7.69
N HIS A 29 15.50 -3.23 -7.63
CA HIS A 29 16.60 -3.63 -6.76
C HIS A 29 17.46 -4.68 -7.47
N SER A 30 18.78 -4.51 -7.44
CA SER A 30 19.75 -5.43 -8.04
C SER A 30 19.41 -5.79 -9.50
N GLY A 31 19.06 -4.79 -10.31
CA GLY A 31 18.70 -4.96 -11.72
C GLY A 31 17.32 -5.57 -11.99
N HIS A 32 16.57 -5.97 -10.95
CA HIS A 32 15.24 -6.58 -11.10
C HIS A 32 14.15 -5.55 -10.80
N ARG A 33 13.11 -5.55 -11.66
CA ARG A 33 11.92 -4.70 -11.49
C ARG A 33 10.85 -5.43 -10.69
N TYR A 34 10.24 -4.72 -9.76
CA TYR A 34 9.16 -5.20 -8.91
C TYR A 34 7.96 -4.26 -9.04
N GLY A 35 6.77 -4.83 -9.01
CA GLY A 35 5.52 -4.09 -9.16
C GLY A 35 4.38 -4.78 -8.41
N MET A 36 3.46 -4.00 -7.86
CA MET A 36 2.19 -4.52 -7.36
C MET A 36 1.06 -3.52 -7.54
N THR A 37 -0.16 -4.03 -7.75
CA THR A 37 -1.37 -3.23 -7.65
C THR A 37 -1.62 -2.86 -6.19
N ALA A 38 -2.00 -1.60 -5.96
CA ALA A 38 -2.27 -1.08 -4.62
C ALA A 38 -3.41 -0.07 -4.64
N THR A 39 -4.36 -0.28 -3.74
CA THR A 39 -5.45 0.67 -3.45
C THR A 39 -5.23 1.43 -2.15
N ALA A 40 -4.35 0.94 -1.26
CA ALA A 40 -4.01 1.58 0.00
C ALA A 40 -2.91 2.64 -0.20
N VAL A 41 -3.25 3.70 -0.94
CA VAL A 41 -2.39 4.85 -1.24
C VAL A 41 -3.17 6.14 -1.01
N CYS A 42 -2.56 7.15 -0.39
CA CYS A 42 -3.16 8.47 -0.22
C CYS A 42 -2.12 9.60 -0.19
N SER A 43 -2.57 10.83 -0.47
CA SER A 43 -1.81 12.05 -0.18
C SER A 43 -1.74 12.28 1.33
N ALA A 44 -0.55 12.55 1.86
CA ALA A 44 -0.35 12.76 3.29
C ALA A 44 -0.23 14.25 3.66
N THR A 45 0.62 15.00 2.96
CA THR A 45 0.78 16.46 3.13
C THR A 45 1.35 17.08 1.85
N ALA A 46 1.07 18.37 1.64
CA ALA A 46 1.66 19.17 0.55
C ALA A 46 2.96 19.89 0.97
N ASP A 47 3.21 20.06 2.27
CA ASP A 47 4.43 20.66 2.82
C ASP A 47 4.97 19.84 3.99
N PRO A 48 6.12 19.14 3.82
CA PRO A 48 6.75 18.84 2.52
C PRO A 48 5.87 17.88 1.69
N PRO A 49 5.91 17.91 0.35
CA PRO A 49 5.09 17.02 -0.49
C PRO A 49 5.32 15.53 -0.16
N THR A 50 4.28 14.86 0.34
CA THR A 50 4.37 13.49 0.86
C THR A 50 3.16 12.65 0.48
N VAL A 51 3.40 11.41 0.05
CA VAL A 51 2.39 10.37 -0.17
C VAL A 51 2.65 9.17 0.72
N LEU A 52 1.61 8.45 1.09
CA LEU A 52 1.67 7.21 1.88
C LEU A 52 1.19 6.04 1.03
N ALA A 53 1.90 4.92 1.11
CA ALA A 53 1.49 3.66 0.52
C ALA A 53 1.68 2.52 1.53
N CYS A 54 0.62 1.73 1.77
CA CYS A 54 0.66 0.59 2.68
C CYS A 54 0.96 -0.69 1.89
N ILE A 55 2.12 -1.30 2.14
CA ILE A 55 2.58 -2.50 1.45
C ILE A 55 2.58 -3.70 2.39
N ASN A 56 2.01 -4.82 1.96
CA ASN A 56 2.10 -6.08 2.69
C ASN A 56 3.56 -6.53 2.81
N LYS A 57 4.04 -6.78 4.04
CA LYS A 57 5.42 -7.20 4.32
C LYS A 57 5.84 -8.51 3.63
N LEU A 58 4.88 -9.38 3.30
CA LEU A 58 5.13 -10.63 2.59
C LEU A 58 5.25 -10.44 1.06
N ALA A 59 4.93 -9.26 0.53
CA ALA A 59 5.05 -8.99 -0.89
C ALA A 59 6.53 -8.85 -1.30
N SER A 60 6.90 -9.39 -2.46
CA SER A 60 8.25 -9.22 -3.02
C SER A 60 8.61 -7.74 -3.23
N THR A 61 7.62 -6.91 -3.63
CA THR A 61 7.77 -5.47 -3.79
C THR A 61 8.14 -4.77 -2.47
N HIS A 62 7.62 -5.22 -1.32
CA HIS A 62 8.03 -4.67 -0.01
C HIS A 62 9.54 -4.81 0.19
N ASN A 63 10.08 -6.01 -0.06
CA ASN A 63 11.51 -6.26 0.10
C ASN A 63 12.35 -5.45 -0.88
N ALA A 64 11.87 -5.26 -2.11
CA ALA A 64 12.55 -4.40 -3.07
C ALA A 64 12.59 -2.94 -2.60
N VAL A 65 11.45 -2.37 -2.19
CA VAL A 65 11.35 -0.99 -1.66
C VAL A 65 12.20 -0.82 -0.40
N ALA A 66 12.17 -1.78 0.52
CA ALA A 66 12.94 -1.72 1.77
C ALA A 66 14.45 -1.70 1.53
N LYS A 67 14.93 -2.38 0.48
CA LYS A 67 16.35 -2.43 0.09
C LYS A 67 16.78 -1.27 -0.79
N SER A 68 15.95 -0.85 -1.75
CA SER A 68 16.27 0.25 -2.67
C SER A 68 16.04 1.63 -2.05
N LYS A 69 15.21 1.73 -1.00
CA LYS A 69 14.74 2.98 -0.37
C LYS A 69 14.00 3.92 -1.30
N VAL A 70 13.59 3.44 -2.47
CA VAL A 70 12.88 4.22 -3.48
C VAL A 70 11.71 3.43 -4.05
N PHE A 71 10.62 4.12 -4.35
CA PHE A 71 9.46 3.55 -5.03
C PHE A 71 8.77 4.64 -5.86
N CYS A 72 7.93 4.20 -6.81
CA CYS A 72 7.06 5.08 -7.58
C CYS A 72 5.60 4.65 -7.37
N VAL A 73 4.68 5.62 -7.40
CA VAL A 73 3.23 5.41 -7.48
C VAL A 73 2.80 5.84 -8.87
N ASN A 74 2.17 4.94 -9.62
CA ASN A 74 1.63 5.18 -10.97
C ASN A 74 0.13 5.05 -10.96
#